data_AF-A0A944ZZG2-F1
#
_entry.id   AF-A0A944ZZG2-F1
#
_cell.length_a   1.000
_cell.length_b   1.000
_cell.length_c   1.000
_cell.angle_alpha   90.00
_cell.angle_beta   90.00
_cell.angle_gamma   90.00
#
_symmetry.space_group_name_H-M   'P 1'
#
loop_
_entity.id
_entity.type
_entity.pdbx_description
1 polymer ?
#
loop_
_entity_poly.entity_id
_entity_poly.type
_entity_poly.pdbx_seq_one_letter_code
_entity_poly.pdbx_strand_id
1 'polypeptide(L)' 'MKVRASVKPIAKGDRLVIRRAGVRIKKGKIKGGKKVRRIVSSIPRNKQRQG' A
#
# COMPACT_ATOMS: atom_id res chain seq x y z
N MET A 1 -7.94 7.30 -6.92
CA MET A 1 -6.72 6.63 -6.41
C MET A 1 -5.91 6.14 -7.60
N LYS A 2 -4.66 6.56 -7.76
CA LYS A 2 -3.82 6.22 -8.92
C LYS A 2 -3.12 4.88 -8.72
N VAL A 3 -2.96 4.07 -9.77
CA VAL A 3 -2.19 2.81 -9.72
C VAL A 3 -0.96 2.97 -10.60
N ARG A 4 0.24 2.63 -10.08
CA ARG A 4 1.53 2.82 -10.76
C ARG A 4 2.52 1.73 -10.36
N ALA A 5 3.47 1.41 -11.24
CA ALA A 5 4.57 0.49 -10.92
C ALA A 5 5.47 1.00 -9.78
N SER A 6 5.64 2.32 -9.65
CA SER A 6 6.39 2.98 -8.59
C SER A 6 5.52 4.04 -7.91
N VAL A 7 5.51 4.05 -6.58
CA VAL A 7 4.77 5.01 -5.77
C VAL A 7 5.73 5.79 -4.90
N LYS A 8 5.59 7.12 -4.89
CA LYS A 8 6.41 8.04 -4.09
C LYS A 8 5.52 9.09 -3.42
N PRO A 9 5.88 9.58 -2.21
CA PRO A 9 5.28 10.77 -1.62
C PRO A 9 5.37 11.95 -2.60
N ILE A 10 4.33 12.76 -2.69
CA ILE A 10 4.28 13.95 -3.54
C ILE A 10 4.35 15.21 -2.67
N ALA A 11 3.64 15.22 -1.55
CA ALA A 11 3.57 16.36 -0.64
C ALA A 11 4.06 16.02 0.77
N LYS A 12 4.41 17.06 1.53
CA LYS A 12 4.72 16.93 2.96
C LYS A 12 3.51 16.37 3.70
N GLY A 13 3.70 15.29 4.45
CA GLY A 13 2.63 14.58 5.17
C GLY A 13 2.07 13.35 4.46
N ASP A 14 2.45 13.09 3.21
CA ASP A 14 2.16 11.82 2.54
C ASP A 14 2.89 10.66 3.25
N ARG A 15 2.18 9.56 3.52
CA ARG A 15 2.74 8.38 4.21
C ARG A 15 2.74 7.15 3.32
N LEU A 16 3.88 6.46 3.29
CA LEU A 16 3.99 5.15 2.67
C LEU A 16 3.45 4.08 3.64
N VAL A 17 2.46 3.33 3.17
CA VAL A 17 1.87 2.19 3.88
C VAL A 17 2.14 0.92 3.09
N ILE A 18 2.68 -0.09 3.75
CA ILE A 18 2.92 -1.41 3.17
C ILE A 18 1.91 -2.37 3.77
N ARG A 19 1.03 -2.92 2.92
CA ARG A 19 0.02 -3.92 3.33
C ARG A 19 0.33 -5.25 2.67
N ARG A 20 0.27 -6.34 3.42
CA ARG A 20 0.23 -7.70 2.84
C ARG A 20 -1.24 -8.04 2.59
N ALA A 21 -1.66 -8.08 1.32
CA ALA A 21 -3.02 -8.43 0.93
C ALA A 21 -3.10 -9.94 0.64
N GLY A 22 -4.18 -10.60 1.08
CA GLY A 22 -4.36 -12.05 0.90
C GLY A 22 -3.62 -12.92 1.91
N VAL A 23 -3.25 -12.35 3.08
CA VAL A 23 -2.71 -13.14 4.19
C VAL A 23 -3.79 -14.09 4.71
N ARG A 24 -3.56 -15.39 4.57
CA ARG A 24 -4.33 -16.41 5.27
C ARG A 24 -3.57 -16.78 6.54
N ILE A 25 -4.20 -16.57 7.69
CA ILE A 25 -3.70 -17.10 8.96
C ILE A 25 -4.18 -18.55 9.03
N LYS A 26 -3.27 -19.52 8.92
CA LYS A 26 -3.58 -20.95 9.09
C LYS A 26 -2.75 -21.47 10.27
N LYS A 27 -3.42 -21.92 11.34
CA LYS A 27 -2.80 -22.44 12.58
C LYS A 27 -1.75 -21.48 13.18
N GLY A 28 -2.11 -20.20 13.35
CA GLY A 28 -1.22 -19.20 13.95
C GLY A 28 -0.03 -18.75 13.09
N LYS A 29 0.14 -19.28 11.85
CA LYS A 29 1.21 -18.87 10.93
C LYS A 29 0.64 -18.06 9.75
N ILE A 30 1.26 -16.92 9.47
CA ILE A 30 0.96 -16.01 8.34
C ILE A 30 1.48 -16.67 7.06
N LYS A 31 0.58 -17.20 6.20
CA LYS A 31 0.96 -17.87 4.94
C LYS A 31 0.41 -17.10 3.74
N GLY A 32 1.32 -16.74 2.82
CA GLY A 32 1.00 -16.06 1.57
C GLY A 32 0.54 -14.61 1.77
N GLY A 33 0.76 -13.77 0.77
CA GLY A 33 0.25 -12.39 0.75
C GLY A 33 1.05 -11.48 -0.17
N LYS A 34 0.41 -10.93 -1.20
CA LYS A 34 1.04 -9.98 -2.11
C LYS A 34 1.34 -8.70 -1.31
N LYS A 35 2.62 -8.29 -1.25
CA LYS A 35 3.00 -7.00 -0.69
C LYS A 35 2.49 -5.91 -1.63
N VAL A 36 1.57 -5.09 -1.14
CA VAL A 36 1.03 -3.92 -1.83
C VAL A 36 1.52 -2.67 -1.10
N ARG A 37 2.24 -1.81 -1.80
CA ARG A 37 2.65 -0.50 -1.28
C ARG A 37 1.61 0.54 -1.68
N ARG A 38 1.27 1.47 -0.78
CA ARG A 38 0.28 2.53 -1.00
C ARG A 38 0.79 3.84 -0.41
N ILE A 39 0.55 4.95 -1.10
CA ILE A 39 0.68 6.30 -0.52
C ILE A 39 -0.69 6.74 -0.02
N VAL A 40 -0.77 7.05 1.27
CA VAL A 40 -1.93 7.67 1.90
C VAL A 40 -1.63 9.16 2.07
N SER A 41 -2.58 10.00 1.70
CA SER A 41 -2.48 11.46 1.76
C SER A 41 -3.82 12.04 2.17
N SER A 42 -3.79 13.19 2.85
CA SER A 42 -4.97 14.05 3.06
C SER A 42 -5.47 14.63 1.73
N ILE A 43 -4.58 14.85 0.76
CA ILE A 43 -4.91 15.32 -0.59
C ILE A 43 -5.36 14.12 -1.44
N PRO A 44 -6.64 14.04 -1.87
CA PRO A 44 -7.17 12.86 -2.55
C PRO A 44 -6.44 12.51 -3.86
N ARG A 45 -5.96 13.54 -4.57
CA ARG A 45 -5.22 13.40 -5.84
C ARG A 45 -3.84 12.72 -5.68
N ASN A 46 -3.27 12.73 -4.48
CA ASN A 46 -1.95 12.15 -4.18
C ASN A 46 -2.01 10.67 -3.75
N LYS A 47 -3.21 10.12 -3.51
CA LYS A 47 -3.40 8.71 -3.13
C LYS A 47 -2.98 7.78 -4.27
N GLN A 48 -1.98 6.93 -4.02
CA GLN A 48 -1.39 6.02 -5.00
C GLN A 48 -1.32 4.59 -4.47
N ARG A 49 -1.43 3.58 -5.34
CA ARG A 49 -1.22 2.16 -5.04
C ARG A 49 -0.21 1.57 -6.03
N GLN A 50 0.75 0.81 -5.52
CA GLN A 50 1.67 0.05 -6.33
C GLN A 50 0.96 -1.21 -6.85
N GLY A 51 0.94 -1.40 -8.16
CA GLY A 51 0.26 -2.50 -8.82
C GLY A 51 0.40 -2.45 -10.32
#